data_AF-A0A914P9X2-F1
#
_entry.id   AF-A0A914P9X2-F1
#
_cell.length_a   1.000
_cell.length_b   1.000
_cell.length_c   1.000
_cell.angle_alpha   90.00
_cell.angle_beta   90.00
_cell.angle_gamma   90.00
#
_symmetry.space_group_name_H-M   'P 1'
#
loop_
_entity.id
_entity.type
_entity.pdbx_description
1 polymer ?
#
loop_
_entity_poly.entity_id
_entity_poly.type
_entity_poly.pdbx_seq_one_letter_code
_entity_poly.pdbx_strand_id
1 'polypeptide(L)'
;MGPNGSLVFCMEYIANNIEELENAIDAAEDDYYLFDCPGQIELYSHMNVMRTIVDALKSWDFNICAVFLLDSQFMVDVDKYMAGALTALSTLMVLECPAVCVLTKMDLLKAEDRERVEHMLSSEMSTLLNENPPSAFSSAYRNLSEKIASVMDSYSMVSFQPLDLQDEESISDLLLNIDNSIQYGEDADVKDKFPEEVDPDEDTGEW
;
A
#
# COMPACT_ATOMS: atom_id res chain seq x y z
N MET A 1 1.45 32.80 1.74
CA MET A 1 1.80 31.47 2.27
C MET A 1 2.84 30.85 1.34
N GLY A 2 3.80 30.08 1.87
CA GLY A 2 4.76 29.35 1.04
C GLY A 2 4.10 28.12 0.37
N PRO A 3 4.76 27.47 -0.60
CA PRO A 3 4.19 26.36 -1.37
C PRO A 3 3.60 25.23 -0.52
N ASN A 4 4.30 24.79 0.55
CA ASN A 4 3.83 23.73 1.44
C ASN A 4 2.61 24.17 2.27
N GLY A 5 2.62 25.40 2.78
CA GLY A 5 1.49 25.93 3.56
C GLY A 5 0.21 26.08 2.72
N SER A 6 0.35 26.40 1.43
CA SER A 6 -0.79 26.42 0.51
C SER A 6 -1.35 25.03 0.25
N LEU A 7 -0.50 24.01 0.09
CA LEU A 7 -0.94 22.62 -0.11
C LEU A 7 -1.67 22.07 1.12
N VAL A 8 -1.11 22.31 2.31
CA VAL A 8 -1.76 21.96 3.58
C VAL A 8 -3.15 22.59 3.66
N PHE A 9 -3.27 23.89 3.36
CA PHE A 9 -4.55 24.58 3.37
C PHE A 9 -5.54 23.98 2.36
N CYS A 10 -5.10 23.63 1.15
CA CYS A 10 -5.97 22.98 0.16
C CYS A 10 -6.50 21.64 0.65
N MET A 11 -5.64 20.82 1.27
CA MET A 11 -6.05 19.52 1.79
C MET A 11 -7.01 19.66 2.97
N GLU A 12 -6.75 20.60 3.88
CA GLU A 12 -7.69 20.94 4.96
C GLU A 12 -9.03 21.45 4.42
N TYR A 13 -9.01 22.25 3.36
CA TYR A 13 -10.24 22.71 2.71
C TYR A 13 -11.05 21.54 2.16
N ILE A 14 -10.43 20.59 1.46
CA ILE A 14 -11.11 19.40 0.93
C ILE A 14 -11.69 18.57 2.09
N ALA A 15 -10.93 18.32 3.14
CA ALA A 15 -11.43 17.55 4.29
C ALA A 15 -12.61 18.23 5.02
N ASN A 16 -12.64 19.57 5.04
CA ASN A 16 -13.77 20.32 5.63
C ASN A 16 -14.99 20.41 4.70
N ASN A 17 -14.83 20.19 3.39
CA ASN A 17 -15.89 20.24 2.39
C ASN A 17 -15.99 18.90 1.64
N ILE A 18 -15.94 17.79 2.39
CA ILE A 18 -15.84 16.44 1.82
C ILE A 18 -17.05 16.07 0.94
N GLU A 19 -18.21 16.67 1.21
CA GLU A 19 -19.42 16.54 0.39
C GLU A 19 -19.20 17.05 -1.05
N GLU A 20 -18.33 18.05 -1.27
CA GLU A 20 -18.00 18.51 -2.63
C GLU A 20 -17.25 17.42 -3.40
N LEU A 21 -16.40 16.64 -2.71
CA LEU A 21 -15.71 15.50 -3.29
C LEU A 21 -16.69 14.36 -3.57
N GLU A 22 -17.60 14.06 -2.65
CA GLU A 22 -18.65 13.04 -2.82
C GLU A 22 -19.49 13.33 -4.07
N ASN A 23 -19.96 14.57 -4.23
CA ASN A 23 -20.75 14.99 -5.38
C ASN A 23 -19.97 14.98 -6.70
N ALA A 24 -18.64 15.09 -6.65
CA ALA A 24 -17.79 15.06 -7.83
C ALA A 24 -17.43 13.63 -8.28
N ILE A 25 -17.45 12.67 -7.34
CA ILE A 25 -17.26 11.26 -7.61
C ILE A 25 -18.60 10.69 -8.06
N ASP A 26 -18.79 10.54 -9.37
CA ASP A 26 -19.93 9.82 -9.92
C ASP A 26 -19.68 8.33 -9.70
N ALA A 27 -20.24 7.77 -8.62
CA ALA A 27 -20.05 6.39 -8.21
C ALA A 27 -20.66 5.44 -9.24
N ALA A 28 -19.83 4.87 -10.11
CA ALA A 28 -20.18 3.76 -10.98
C ALA A 28 -19.81 2.45 -10.28
N GLU A 29 -20.70 1.46 -10.35
CA GLU A 29 -20.40 0.10 -9.90
C GLU A 29 -19.24 -0.47 -10.75
N ASP A 30 -18.31 -1.17 -10.10
CA ASP A 30 -17.17 -1.88 -10.72
C ASP A 30 -16.07 -1.03 -11.39
N ASP A 31 -15.89 0.24 -10.99
CA ASP A 31 -14.82 1.10 -11.50
C ASP A 31 -13.69 1.38 -10.49
N TYR A 32 -12.46 1.55 -11.00
CA TYR A 32 -11.32 2.01 -10.21
C TYR A 32 -11.27 3.54 -10.11
N TYR A 33 -11.12 4.04 -8.90
CA TYR A 33 -10.81 5.46 -8.65
C TYR A 33 -9.36 5.59 -8.19
N LEU A 34 -8.55 6.28 -9.01
CA LEU A 34 -7.17 6.59 -8.68
C LEU A 34 -7.07 8.03 -8.16
N PHE A 35 -6.71 8.17 -6.89
CA PHE A 35 -6.46 9.46 -6.27
C PHE A 35 -4.97 9.80 -6.32
N ASP A 36 -4.59 10.76 -7.15
CA ASP A 36 -3.24 11.31 -7.13
C ASP A 36 -3.07 12.22 -5.90
N CYS A 37 -2.17 11.79 -5.04
CA CYS A 37 -2.01 12.29 -3.69
C CYS A 37 -0.82 13.26 -3.62
N PRO A 38 -0.89 14.36 -2.85
CA PRO A 38 0.24 15.26 -2.71
C PRO A 38 1.50 14.54 -2.20
N GLY A 39 2.65 14.76 -2.84
CA GLY A 39 3.91 14.10 -2.45
C GLY A 39 4.54 14.55 -1.12
N GLN A 40 3.84 15.34 -0.30
CA GLN A 40 4.36 15.88 0.96
C GLN A 40 4.04 14.94 2.13
N ILE A 41 5.06 14.23 2.63
CA ILE A 41 4.90 13.22 3.70
C ILE A 41 4.32 13.78 5.01
N GLU A 42 4.43 15.09 5.24
CA GLU A 42 3.88 15.78 6.42
C GLU A 42 2.35 15.61 6.53
N LEU A 43 1.66 15.55 5.38
CA LEU A 43 0.21 15.35 5.29
C LEU A 43 -0.24 13.95 5.74
N TYR A 44 0.69 12.99 5.75
CA TYR A 44 0.42 11.58 6.02
C TYR A 44 1.01 11.10 7.35
N SER A 45 1.86 11.92 7.99
CA SER A 45 2.61 11.53 9.20
C SER A 45 2.12 12.25 10.45
N HIS A 46 1.79 13.54 10.37
CA HIS A 46 1.48 14.37 11.55
C HIS A 46 0.14 15.11 11.45
N MET A 47 -0.53 15.03 10.29
CA MET A 47 -1.84 15.63 10.05
C MET A 47 -2.88 14.53 9.79
N ASN A 48 -4.08 14.68 10.33
CA ASN A 48 -5.15 13.70 10.15
C ASN A 48 -5.96 13.89 8.87
N VAL A 49 -5.58 14.86 8.03
CA VAL A 49 -6.35 15.26 6.85
C VAL A 49 -6.57 14.10 5.88
N MET A 50 -5.50 13.35 5.56
CA MET A 50 -5.60 12.19 4.69
C MET A 50 -6.43 11.06 5.30
N ARG A 51 -6.29 10.83 6.62
CA ARG A 51 -7.10 9.85 7.33
C ARG A 51 -8.59 10.22 7.27
N THR A 52 -8.94 11.48 7.48
CA THR A 52 -10.34 11.95 7.36
C THR A 52 -10.91 11.70 5.97
N ILE A 53 -10.12 11.92 4.91
CA ILE A 53 -10.53 11.63 3.53
C ILE A 53 -10.73 10.13 3.32
N VAL A 54 -9.79 9.30 3.80
CA VAL A 54 -9.89 7.82 3.75
C VAL A 54 -11.12 7.31 4.49
N ASP A 55 -11.41 7.83 5.68
CA ASP A 55 -12.58 7.43 6.47
C ASP A 55 -13.89 7.84 5.79
N ALA A 56 -13.93 9.02 5.16
CA ALA A 56 -15.09 9.47 4.39
C ALA A 56 -15.34 8.57 3.17
N LEU A 57 -14.30 8.27 2.38
CA LEU A 57 -14.39 7.35 1.25
C LEU A 57 -14.89 5.96 1.69
N LYS A 58 -14.37 5.41 2.81
CA LYS A 58 -14.88 4.14 3.37
C LYS A 58 -16.35 4.23 3.77
N SER A 59 -16.81 5.38 4.27
CA SER A 59 -18.21 5.60 4.65
C SER A 59 -19.16 5.69 3.46
N TRP A 60 -18.62 5.93 2.26
CA TRP A 60 -19.33 5.91 0.99
C TRP A 60 -19.22 4.54 0.28
N ASP A 61 -18.93 3.48 1.04
CA ASP A 61 -18.80 2.09 0.57
C ASP A 61 -17.64 1.84 -0.42
N PHE A 62 -16.58 2.67 -0.41
CA PHE A 62 -15.36 2.37 -1.15
C PHE A 62 -14.46 1.37 -0.41
N ASN A 63 -13.99 0.35 -1.12
CA ASN A 63 -12.85 -0.46 -0.70
C ASN A 63 -11.55 0.28 -1.03
N ILE A 64 -10.77 0.62 0.00
CA ILE A 64 -9.59 1.48 -0.14
C ILE A 64 -8.31 0.69 0.08
N CYS A 65 -7.36 0.86 -0.83
CA CYS A 65 -5.97 0.49 -0.66
C CYS A 65 -5.07 1.71 -0.90
N ALA A 66 -4.12 1.96 0.00
CA ALA A 66 -3.08 2.95 -0.21
C ALA A 66 -1.88 2.33 -0.95
N VAL A 67 -1.48 2.91 -2.07
CA VAL A 67 -0.27 2.48 -2.78
C VAL A 67 0.88 3.40 -2.38
N PHE A 68 1.79 2.90 -1.53
CA PHE A 68 2.93 3.66 -1.05
C PHE A 68 4.11 3.51 -2.00
N LEU A 69 4.38 4.55 -2.79
CA LEU A 69 5.43 4.57 -3.80
C LEU A 69 6.75 5.06 -3.21
N LEU A 70 7.80 4.26 -3.38
CA LEU A 70 9.16 4.65 -3.06
C LEU A 70 10.06 4.46 -4.30
N ASP A 71 11.00 5.37 -4.51
CA ASP A 71 11.92 5.29 -5.65
C ASP A 71 13.11 4.38 -5.30
N SER A 72 13.30 3.34 -6.12
CA SER A 72 14.30 2.29 -5.90
C SER A 72 15.74 2.80 -5.83
N GLN A 73 16.06 3.94 -6.45
CA GLN A 73 17.40 4.54 -6.39
C GLN A 73 17.79 4.99 -4.97
N PHE A 74 16.82 5.25 -4.10
CA PHE A 74 17.07 5.59 -2.70
C PHE A 74 17.24 4.38 -1.80
N MET A 75 17.04 3.17 -2.31
CA MET A 75 16.98 1.94 -1.52
C MET A 75 18.17 1.00 -1.75
N VAL A 76 19.20 1.45 -2.48
CA VAL A 76 20.36 0.63 -2.90
C VAL A 76 21.28 0.23 -1.74
N ASP A 77 21.25 0.95 -0.62
CA ASP A 77 22.06 0.65 0.57
C ASP A 77 21.17 0.11 1.70
N VAL A 78 21.65 -0.88 2.48
CA VAL A 78 20.88 -1.50 3.57
C VAL A 78 20.39 -0.49 4.62
N ASP A 79 21.23 0.48 4.99
CA ASP A 79 20.85 1.52 5.95
C ASP A 79 19.68 2.37 5.41
N LYS A 80 19.67 2.65 4.10
CA LYS A 80 18.58 3.39 3.46
C LYS A 80 17.35 2.52 3.28
N TYR A 81 17.52 1.25 2.95
CA TYR A 81 16.44 0.27 2.86
C TYR A 81 15.67 0.18 4.19
N MET A 82 16.39 0.06 5.31
CA MET A 82 15.80 0.07 6.65
C MET A 82 15.07 1.39 6.95
N ALA A 83 15.70 2.53 6.64
CA ALA A 83 15.07 3.84 6.86
C ALA A 83 13.79 4.02 6.02
N GLY A 84 13.80 3.58 4.76
CA GLY A 84 12.65 3.61 3.86
C GLY A 84 11.51 2.73 4.37
N ALA A 85 11.81 1.51 4.80
CA ALA A 85 10.81 0.61 5.38
C ALA A 85 10.17 1.17 6.66
N LEU A 86 10.97 1.74 7.57
CA LEU A 86 10.44 2.39 8.78
C LEU A 86 9.57 3.61 8.45
N THR A 87 9.94 4.37 7.42
CA THR A 87 9.16 5.53 6.97
C THR A 87 7.83 5.11 6.38
N ALA A 88 7.83 4.07 5.54
CA ALA A 88 6.62 3.47 5.00
C ALA A 88 5.71 3.01 6.14
N LEU A 89 6.23 2.18 7.05
CA LEU A 89 5.48 1.69 8.20
C LEU A 89 4.87 2.81 9.05
N SER A 90 5.66 3.83 9.39
CA SER A 90 5.18 4.98 10.17
C SER A 90 4.03 5.71 9.46
N THR A 91 4.08 5.81 8.14
CA THR A 91 3.05 6.48 7.34
C THR A 91 1.78 5.63 7.26
N LEU A 92 1.92 4.34 7.01
CA LEU A 92 0.80 3.40 6.88
C LEU A 92 0.04 3.22 8.21
N MET A 93 0.75 3.21 9.34
CA MET A 93 0.11 3.20 10.66
C MET A 93 -0.76 4.45 10.91
N VAL A 94 -0.39 5.61 10.34
CA VAL A 94 -1.19 6.84 10.46
C VAL A 94 -2.36 6.84 9.50
N LEU A 95 -2.29 6.18 8.35
CA LEU A 95 -3.40 6.12 7.39
C LEU A 95 -4.51 5.13 7.81
N GLU A 96 -4.19 4.07 8.55
CA GLU A 96 -5.17 3.05 8.99
C GLU A 96 -6.03 2.48 7.85
N CYS A 97 -5.39 2.15 6.73
CA CYS A 97 -6.00 1.40 5.64
C CYS A 97 -5.06 0.29 5.14
N PRO A 98 -5.59 -0.73 4.45
CA PRO A 98 -4.78 -1.66 3.68
C PRO A 98 -3.84 -0.90 2.75
N ALA A 99 -2.61 -1.38 2.60
CA ALA A 99 -1.62 -0.70 1.79
C ALA A 99 -0.64 -1.65 1.12
N VAL A 100 -0.27 -1.30 -0.12
CA VAL A 100 0.75 -1.98 -0.91
C VAL A 100 1.95 -1.06 -1.03
N CYS A 101 3.11 -1.51 -0.58
CA CYS A 101 4.36 -0.77 -0.74
C CYS A 101 5.03 -1.15 -2.05
N VAL A 102 5.40 -0.16 -2.87
CA VAL A 102 5.93 -0.37 -4.21
C VAL A 102 7.27 0.32 -4.35
N LEU A 103 8.26 -0.41 -4.85
CA LEU A 103 9.54 0.16 -5.32
C LEU A 103 9.44 0.46 -6.80
N THR A 104 9.33 1.73 -7.11
CA THR A 104 9.21 2.25 -8.47
C THR A 104 10.57 2.40 -9.15
N LYS A 105 10.53 2.53 -10.48
CA LYS A 105 11.67 2.85 -11.34
C LYS A 105 12.78 1.80 -11.33
N MET A 106 12.42 0.52 -11.17
CA MET A 106 13.40 -0.58 -11.21
C MET A 106 14.13 -0.66 -12.56
N ASP A 107 13.49 -0.19 -13.63
CA ASP A 107 14.06 -0.05 -14.98
C ASP A 107 15.21 0.96 -15.08
N LEU A 108 15.27 1.92 -14.16
CA LEU A 108 16.32 2.95 -14.13
C LEU A 108 17.55 2.54 -13.31
N LEU A 109 17.51 1.40 -12.64
CA LEU A 109 18.65 0.88 -11.90
C LEU A 109 19.69 0.29 -12.85
N LYS A 110 20.96 0.41 -12.48
CA LYS A 110 22.03 -0.37 -13.12
C LYS A 110 21.89 -1.83 -12.71
N ALA A 111 22.36 -2.75 -13.55
CA ALA A 111 22.27 -4.20 -13.28
C ALA A 111 22.81 -4.58 -11.88
N GLU A 112 23.94 -4.01 -11.45
CA GLU A 112 24.50 -4.25 -10.11
C GLU A 112 23.59 -3.73 -8.99
N ASP A 113 23.03 -2.52 -9.13
CA ASP A 113 22.15 -1.94 -8.12
C ASP A 113 20.81 -2.68 -8.06
N ARG A 114 20.31 -3.14 -9.21
CA ARG A 114 19.10 -3.97 -9.31
C ARG A 114 19.26 -5.29 -8.59
N GLU A 115 20.35 -6.01 -8.84
CA GLU A 115 20.66 -7.28 -8.16
C GLU A 115 20.74 -7.08 -6.64
N ARG A 116 21.33 -5.97 -6.18
CA ARG A 116 21.36 -5.63 -4.74
C ARG A 116 19.96 -5.40 -4.18
N VAL A 117 19.11 -4.63 -4.87
CA VAL A 117 17.74 -4.37 -4.43
C VAL A 117 16.93 -5.67 -4.40
N GLU A 118 16.99 -6.50 -5.43
CA GLU A 118 16.33 -7.81 -5.48
C GLU A 118 16.81 -8.74 -4.34
N HIS A 119 18.11 -8.72 -4.03
CA HIS A 119 18.66 -9.42 -2.87
C HIS A 119 18.10 -8.88 -1.55
N MET A 120 17.97 -7.56 -1.40
CA MET A 120 17.38 -6.95 -0.20
C MET A 120 15.89 -7.27 -0.03
N LEU A 121 15.14 -7.40 -1.13
CA LEU A 121 13.72 -7.77 -1.11
C LEU A 121 13.49 -9.24 -0.74
N SER A 122 14.43 -10.12 -1.11
CA SER A 122 14.34 -11.56 -0.87
C SER A 122 15.00 -12.02 0.43
N SER A 123 15.65 -11.12 1.17
CA SER A 123 16.40 -11.43 2.38
C SER A 123 15.80 -10.79 3.63
N GLU A 124 15.97 -11.47 4.76
CA GLU A 124 15.65 -10.89 6.07
C GLU A 124 16.60 -9.73 6.41
N MET A 125 16.08 -8.70 7.09
CA MET A 125 16.85 -7.51 7.43
C MET A 125 18.04 -7.85 8.33
N SER A 126 17.86 -8.79 9.26
CA SER A 126 18.95 -9.27 10.12
C SER A 126 20.10 -9.90 9.33
N THR A 127 19.82 -10.60 8.23
CA THR A 127 20.84 -11.18 7.34
C THR A 127 21.58 -10.08 6.59
N LEU A 128 20.85 -9.15 5.97
CA LEU A 128 21.42 -8.01 5.25
C LEU A 128 22.34 -7.16 6.12
N LEU A 129 21.95 -6.96 7.38
CA LEU A 129 22.73 -6.25 8.38
C LEU A 129 24.05 -6.95 8.72
N ASN A 130 24.11 -8.28 8.69
CA ASN A 130 25.33 -9.04 9.03
C ASN A 130 26.31 -9.09 7.86
N GLU A 131 25.80 -9.13 6.63
CA GLU A 131 26.61 -9.14 5.41
C GLU A 131 27.27 -7.78 5.13
N ASN A 132 26.63 -6.70 5.57
CA ASN A 132 27.14 -5.36 5.39
C ASN A 132 28.01 -4.94 6.57
N PRO A 133 29.34 -4.77 6.38
CA PRO A 133 30.23 -4.36 7.46
C PRO A 133 29.82 -2.98 7.98
N PRO A 134 29.75 -2.79 9.31
CA PRO A 134 29.30 -1.51 9.86
C PRO A 134 30.28 -0.40 9.49
N SER A 135 29.74 0.73 9.02
CA SER A 135 30.47 1.99 8.95
C SER A 135 30.87 2.44 10.35
N ALA A 136 31.82 3.39 10.44
CA ALA A 136 32.23 3.95 11.74
C ALA A 136 31.02 4.50 12.53
N PHE A 137 30.03 5.09 11.84
CA PHE A 137 28.79 5.56 12.45
C PHE A 137 27.86 4.40 12.83
N SER A 138 27.62 3.43 11.95
CA SER A 138 26.70 2.32 12.25
C SER A 138 27.24 1.36 13.30
N SER A 139 28.56 1.31 13.51
CA SER A 139 29.17 0.55 14.62
C SER A 139 28.69 1.03 16.00
N ALA A 140 28.48 2.34 16.17
CA ALA A 140 28.01 2.93 17.42
C ALA A 140 26.54 2.59 17.71
N TYR A 141 25.74 2.39 16.66
CA TYR A 141 24.30 2.12 16.74
C TYR A 141 23.93 0.68 16.39
N ARG A 142 24.91 -0.22 16.30
CA ARG A 142 24.71 -1.58 15.80
C ARG A 142 23.62 -2.35 16.53
N ASN A 143 23.62 -2.27 17.86
CA ASN A 143 22.61 -2.93 18.69
C ASN A 143 21.20 -2.40 18.40
N LEU A 144 21.06 -1.09 18.16
CA LEU A 144 19.77 -0.49 17.78
C LEU A 144 19.31 -1.04 16.42
N SER A 145 20.18 -1.04 15.41
CA SER A 145 19.86 -1.58 14.08
C SER A 145 19.45 -3.06 14.15
N GLU A 146 20.13 -3.87 14.96
CA GLU A 146 19.77 -5.28 15.17
C GLU A 146 18.38 -5.44 15.81
N LYS A 147 18.03 -4.59 16.78
CA LYS A 147 16.69 -4.61 17.38
C LYS A 147 15.63 -4.19 16.37
N ILE A 148 15.88 -3.13 15.60
CA ILE A 148 14.98 -2.69 14.53
C ILE A 148 14.78 -3.82 13.51
N ALA A 149 15.86 -4.45 13.04
CA ALA A 149 15.80 -5.56 12.12
C ALA A 149 14.98 -6.73 12.68
N SER A 150 15.21 -7.12 13.93
CA SER A 150 14.43 -8.19 14.56
C SER A 150 12.94 -7.90 14.61
N VAL A 151 12.57 -6.63 14.80
CA VAL A 151 11.17 -6.19 14.81
C VAL A 151 10.62 -6.24 13.39
N MET A 152 11.33 -5.70 12.39
CA MET A 152 10.94 -5.80 10.98
C MET A 152 10.72 -7.24 10.52
N ASP A 153 11.66 -8.13 10.82
CA ASP A 153 11.61 -9.55 10.45
C ASP A 153 10.46 -10.29 11.16
N SER A 154 10.20 -9.98 12.44
CA SER A 154 9.17 -10.69 13.24
C SER A 154 7.74 -10.38 12.83
N TYR A 155 7.49 -9.21 12.24
CA TYR A 155 6.14 -8.75 11.91
C TYR A 155 5.89 -8.63 10.41
N SER A 156 6.87 -9.03 9.56
CA SER A 156 6.82 -8.84 8.10
C SER A 156 6.33 -7.44 7.71
N MET A 157 6.77 -6.42 8.47
CA MET A 157 6.03 -5.16 8.61
C MET A 157 5.87 -4.37 7.31
N VAL A 158 6.78 -4.58 6.35
CA VAL A 158 6.73 -3.96 5.04
C VAL A 158 7.39 -4.91 4.04
N SER A 159 6.60 -5.45 3.12
CA SER A 159 7.09 -6.09 1.89
C SER A 159 6.95 -5.09 0.75
N PHE A 160 8.03 -4.83 0.03
CA PHE A 160 7.99 -3.97 -1.14
C PHE A 160 7.85 -4.81 -2.40
N GLN A 161 6.89 -4.46 -3.24
CA GLN A 161 6.78 -5.01 -4.57
C GLN A 161 7.62 -4.21 -5.56
N PRO A 162 8.56 -4.83 -6.29
CA PRO A 162 9.30 -4.14 -7.34
C PRO A 162 8.38 -3.86 -8.54
N LEU A 163 8.42 -2.62 -9.04
CA LEU A 163 7.71 -2.20 -10.24
C LEU A 163 8.71 -1.81 -11.33
N ASP A 164 8.69 -2.58 -12.41
CA ASP A 164 9.42 -2.33 -13.65
C ASP A 164 8.43 -2.05 -14.77
N LEU A 165 8.43 -0.83 -15.31
CA LEU A 165 7.50 -0.42 -16.37
C LEU A 165 7.80 -1.05 -17.72
N GLN A 166 8.96 -1.69 -17.89
CA GLN A 166 9.33 -2.43 -19.09
C GLN A 166 8.88 -3.89 -19.02
N ASP A 167 8.40 -4.34 -17.86
CA ASP A 167 7.97 -5.71 -17.60
C ASP A 167 6.45 -5.76 -17.33
N GLU A 168 5.70 -6.32 -18.27
CA GLU A 168 4.24 -6.46 -18.16
C GLU A 168 3.82 -7.39 -17.02
N GLU A 169 4.66 -8.35 -16.63
CA GLU A 169 4.39 -9.26 -15.52
C GLU A 169 4.45 -8.50 -14.19
N SER A 170 5.47 -7.66 -14.00
CA SER A 170 5.60 -6.79 -12.83
C SER A 170 4.39 -5.87 -12.61
N ILE A 171 3.84 -5.30 -13.69
CA ILE A 171 2.63 -4.46 -13.63
C ILE A 171 1.42 -5.31 -13.26
N SER A 172 1.29 -6.48 -13.89
CA SER A 172 0.17 -7.40 -13.68
C SER A 172 0.12 -7.93 -12.25
N ASP A 173 1.28 -8.29 -11.69
CA ASP A 173 1.43 -8.70 -10.29
C ASP A 173 1.04 -7.57 -9.32
N LEU A 174 1.35 -6.32 -9.67
CA LEU A 174 1.01 -5.17 -8.82
C LEU A 174 -0.49 -4.94 -8.80
N LEU A 175 -1.13 -4.99 -9.97
CA LEU A 175 -2.58 -4.91 -10.08
C LEU A 175 -3.22 -6.04 -9.27
N LEU A 176 -2.79 -7.29 -9.45
CA LEU A 176 -3.33 -8.43 -8.69
C LEU A 176 -3.21 -8.23 -7.16
N ASN A 177 -2.11 -7.68 -6.66
CA ASN A 177 -1.96 -7.39 -5.24
C ASN A 177 -2.85 -6.25 -4.76
N ILE A 178 -3.08 -5.23 -5.58
CA ILE A 178 -4.02 -4.14 -5.28
C ILE A 178 -5.45 -4.67 -5.26
N ASP A 179 -5.85 -5.42 -6.30
CA ASP A 179 -7.17 -6.04 -6.45
C ASP A 179 -7.49 -6.92 -5.24
N ASN A 180 -6.55 -7.78 -4.84
CA ASN A 180 -6.66 -8.60 -3.63
C ASN A 180 -6.80 -7.74 -2.36
N SER A 181 -6.11 -6.60 -2.27
CA SER A 181 -6.15 -5.72 -1.10
C SER A 181 -7.46 -4.95 -0.98
N ILE A 182 -8.14 -4.65 -2.10
CA ILE A 182 -9.45 -3.99 -2.11
C ILE A 182 -10.61 -4.98 -2.31
N GLN A 183 -10.33 -6.28 -2.37
CA GLN A 183 -11.30 -7.35 -2.62
C GLN A 183 -12.11 -7.13 -3.92
N TYR A 184 -11.45 -6.60 -4.95
CA TYR A 184 -12.10 -6.33 -6.23
C TYR A 184 -12.55 -7.64 -6.88
N GLY A 185 -13.82 -7.72 -7.27
CA GLY A 185 -14.39 -8.87 -7.96
C GLY A 185 -14.83 -10.05 -7.06
N GLU A 186 -14.67 -9.98 -5.74
CA GLU A 186 -15.19 -11.04 -4.84
C GLU A 186 -16.74 -11.07 -4.81
N ASP A 187 -17.39 -9.92 -5.00
CA ASP A 187 -18.87 -9.83 -5.09
C ASP A 187 -19.46 -10.37 -6.40
N ALA A 188 -18.63 -10.63 -7.42
CA ALA A 188 -19.07 -11.27 -8.66
C ALA A 188 -19.33 -12.78 -8.45
N ASP A 189 -18.67 -13.38 -7.46
CA ASP A 189 -18.80 -14.78 -7.08
C ASP A 189 -19.77 -14.91 -5.88
N VAL A 190 -21.08 -14.69 -6.06
CA VAL A 190 -22.20 -15.50 -5.51
C VAL A 190 -23.53 -14.90 -5.97
N LYS A 191 -24.12 -15.50 -7.02
CA LYS A 191 -25.55 -15.90 -7.02
C LYS A 191 -25.69 -17.21 -7.79
N ASP A 192 -25.08 -18.29 -7.28
CA ASP A 192 -25.56 -19.63 -7.59
C ASP A 192 -26.98 -19.74 -7.01
N LYS A 193 -27.96 -19.39 -7.85
CA LYS A 193 -29.35 -19.81 -7.65
C LYS A 193 -29.35 -21.32 -7.85
N PHE A 194 -29.01 -22.06 -6.79
CA PHE A 194 -29.41 -23.46 -6.72
C PHE A 194 -30.93 -23.47 -6.97
N PRO A 195 -31.42 -24.21 -7.98
CA PRO A 195 -32.85 -24.39 -8.15
C PRO A 195 -33.37 -24.99 -6.85
N GLU A 196 -34.40 -24.38 -6.24
CA GLU A 196 -35.13 -25.04 -5.16
C GLU A 196 -35.57 -26.42 -5.67
N GLU A 197 -35.09 -27.48 -5.03
CA GLU A 197 -35.57 -28.83 -5.31
C GLU A 197 -37.07 -28.83 -5.00
N VAL A 198 -37.88 -28.93 -6.04
CA VAL A 198 -39.32 -29.14 -5.91
C VAL A 198 -39.51 -30.55 -5.35
N ASP A 199 -39.96 -30.63 -4.10
CA ASP A 199 -40.27 -31.88 -3.41
C ASP A 199 -41.39 -32.62 -4.18
N PRO A 200 -41.13 -33.82 -4.75
CA PRO A 200 -42.10 -34.51 -5.60
C PRO A 200 -43.26 -35.18 -4.82
N ASP A 201 -43.34 -35.01 -3.49
CA ASP A 201 -44.34 -35.65 -2.63
C ASP A 201 -45.53 -34.75 -2.22
N GLU A 202 -45.75 -33.59 -2.85
CA GLU A 202 -47.08 -32.94 -2.83
C GLU A 202 -48.05 -33.63 -3.82
N ASP A 203 -48.25 -34.93 -3.61
CA ASP A 203 -49.41 -35.67 -4.11
C ASP A 203 -50.64 -35.19 -3.32
N THR A 204 -51.30 -34.14 -3.80
CA THR A 204 -52.63 -33.76 -3.32
C THR A 204 -53.65 -34.80 -3.78
N GLY A 205 -53.64 -35.96 -3.13
CA GLY A 205 -54.75 -36.88 -3.11
C GLY A 205 -55.80 -36.39 -2.12
N GLU A 206 -56.91 -35.84 -2.61
CA GLU A 206 -58.24 -36.16 -2.07
C GLU A 206 -59.34 -35.80 -3.08
N TRP A 207 -60.31 -36.72 -3.14
CA TRP A 207 -61.32 -37.07 -4.15
C TRP A 207 -62.37 -36.01 -4.52
#